data_AF-A0AA38MI93-F1
#
_entry.id   AF-A0AA38MI93-F1
#
_cell.length_a   1.000
_cell.length_b   1.000
_cell.length_c   1.000
_cell.angle_alpha   90.00
_cell.angle_beta   90.00
_cell.angle_gamma   90.00
#
_symmetry.space_group_name_H-M   'P 1'
#
loop_
_entity.id
_entity.type
_entity.pdbx_description
1 polymer ?
#
loop_
_entity_poly.entity_id
_entity_poly.type
_entity_poly.pdbx_seq_one_letter_code
_entity_poly.pdbx_strand_id
1 'polypeptide(L)'
;MATLMRSLRKHSEHTLNAIQRASVLEPGFICFGISRTLLTIIQNYQLFDAGCLESLKFNITICKLISRRHINNITQAQKFANIVRVYNEEVLFWSKPVSVVITFGVVSISCALSDLYQRRKPFMMMAVLGELLSGVYPFICYLCEERCSVQFLAAARLIGVLFGGQELFWAMSWIYVIQNTRPENRTPRLLLLQASKNIIHTFCLWFSANVDFTYLQVHTMIFIFFSLTVLYFVYVVKDERPEQELRWNKSVFKQILICSVIADVISHLKKISAKKLFILLVGYLIFFAKNSWSDGFS
;
A
#
# COMPACT_ATOMS: atom_id res chain seq x y z
N MET A 1 -50.91 -7.49 8.93
CA MET A 1 -49.55 -7.57 9.52
C MET A 1 -48.63 -8.54 8.76
N ALA A 2 -49.04 -9.79 8.51
CA ALA A 2 -48.23 -10.77 7.76
C ALA A 2 -47.87 -10.36 6.31
N THR A 3 -48.76 -9.67 5.61
CA THR A 3 -48.53 -9.17 4.24
C THR A 3 -47.50 -8.04 4.18
N LEU A 4 -47.47 -7.18 5.21
CA LEU A 4 -46.51 -6.08 5.34
C LEU A 4 -45.10 -6.63 5.62
N MET A 5 -44.98 -7.64 6.50
CA MET A 5 -43.70 -8.31 6.77
C MET A 5 -43.15 -9.07 5.56
N ARG A 6 -44.01 -9.71 4.75
CA ARG A 6 -43.57 -10.36 3.50
C ARG A 6 -43.09 -9.34 2.45
N SER A 7 -43.75 -8.18 2.36
CA SER A 7 -43.32 -7.10 1.47
C SER A 7 -41.97 -6.51 1.89
N LEU A 8 -41.79 -6.24 3.18
CA LEU A 8 -40.52 -5.74 3.74
C LEU A 8 -39.38 -6.75 3.57
N ARG A 9 -39.65 -8.05 3.73
CA ARG A 9 -38.66 -9.12 3.52
C ARG A 9 -38.26 -9.26 2.05
N LYS A 10 -39.21 -9.21 1.12
CA LYS A 10 -38.90 -9.20 -0.32
C LYS A 10 -38.11 -7.96 -0.71
N HIS A 11 -38.46 -6.80 -0.18
CA HIS A 11 -37.74 -5.56 -0.45
C HIS A 11 -36.32 -5.64 0.12
N SER A 12 -36.14 -6.14 1.35
CA SER A 12 -34.80 -6.31 1.94
C SER A 12 -33.95 -7.33 1.17
N GLU A 13 -34.51 -8.45 0.71
CA GLU A 13 -33.80 -9.44 -0.11
C GLU A 13 -33.40 -8.88 -1.49
N HIS A 14 -34.26 -8.09 -2.13
CA HIS A 14 -33.91 -7.41 -3.37
C HIS A 14 -32.81 -6.36 -3.17
N THR A 15 -32.88 -5.59 -2.08
CA THR A 15 -31.85 -4.61 -1.73
C THR A 15 -30.54 -5.29 -1.33
N LEU A 16 -30.58 -6.41 -0.60
CA LEU A 16 -29.40 -7.18 -0.22
C LEU A 16 -28.73 -7.78 -1.46
N ASN A 17 -29.50 -8.39 -2.37
CA ASN A 17 -28.98 -8.93 -3.63
C ASN A 17 -28.45 -7.82 -4.56
N ALA A 18 -29.05 -6.62 -4.54
CA ALA A 18 -28.55 -5.46 -5.27
C ALA A 18 -27.25 -4.91 -4.66
N ILE A 19 -27.13 -4.90 -3.32
CA ILE A 19 -25.90 -4.54 -2.59
C ILE A 19 -24.82 -5.60 -2.84
N GLN A 20 -25.16 -6.89 -2.86
CA GLN A 20 -24.20 -7.99 -3.08
C GLN A 20 -23.66 -8.01 -4.52
N ARG A 21 -24.48 -7.64 -5.50
CA ARG A 21 -24.01 -7.40 -6.89
C ARG A 21 -23.24 -6.08 -7.01
N ALA A 22 -23.40 -5.16 -6.07
CA ALA A 22 -22.72 -3.87 -6.03
C ALA A 22 -21.35 -3.92 -5.34
N SER A 23 -21.14 -4.81 -4.38
CA SER A 23 -19.98 -4.84 -3.47
C SER A 23 -18.91 -5.89 -3.80
N VAL A 24 -18.81 -6.31 -5.07
CA VAL A 24 -17.93 -7.42 -5.51
C VAL A 24 -16.43 -7.16 -5.27
N LEU A 25 -16.01 -5.91 -5.08
CA LEU A 25 -14.60 -5.56 -4.82
C LEU A 25 -14.30 -5.31 -3.32
N GLU A 26 -15.29 -4.87 -2.55
CA GLU A 26 -15.09 -4.26 -1.23
C GLU A 26 -14.45 -5.21 -0.20
N PRO A 27 -14.85 -6.49 -0.06
CA PRO A 27 -14.24 -7.39 0.92
C PRO A 27 -12.75 -7.63 0.67
N GLY A 28 -12.36 -7.86 -0.59
CA GLY A 28 -10.96 -8.04 -0.97
C GLY A 28 -10.14 -6.78 -0.78
N PHE A 29 -10.73 -5.61 -1.09
CA PHE A 29 -10.13 -4.30 -0.85
C PHE A 29 -9.88 -4.05 0.66
N ILE A 30 -10.84 -4.40 1.51
CA ILE A 30 -10.71 -4.25 2.97
C ILE A 30 -9.60 -5.15 3.50
N CYS A 31 -9.58 -6.43 3.12
CA CYS A 31 -8.55 -7.38 3.55
C CYS A 31 -7.14 -6.93 3.11
N PHE A 32 -7.02 -6.39 1.89
CA PHE A 32 -5.76 -5.82 1.39
C PHE A 32 -5.36 -4.58 2.19
N GLY A 33 -6.30 -3.68 2.46
CA GLY A 33 -6.05 -2.48 3.25
C GLY A 33 -5.56 -2.78 4.67
N ILE A 34 -6.15 -3.78 5.33
CA ILE A 34 -5.76 -4.24 6.66
C ILE A 34 -4.35 -4.81 6.63
N SER A 35 -4.11 -5.81 5.77
CA SER A 35 -2.80 -6.47 5.64
C SER A 35 -1.70 -5.48 5.29
N ARG A 36 -1.93 -4.56 4.34
CA ARG A 36 -0.93 -3.55 3.96
C ARG A 36 -0.64 -2.55 5.08
N THR A 37 -1.66 -2.11 5.81
CA THR A 37 -1.47 -1.17 6.92
C THR A 37 -0.68 -1.84 8.05
N LEU A 38 -1.07 -3.06 8.44
CA LEU A 38 -0.32 -3.84 9.43
C LEU A 38 1.12 -4.09 8.96
N LEU A 39 1.34 -4.40 7.69
CA LEU A 39 2.66 -4.58 7.11
C LEU A 39 3.53 -3.32 7.22
N THR A 40 2.95 -2.14 6.95
CA THR A 40 3.65 -0.86 7.11
C THR A 40 4.06 -0.63 8.56
N ILE A 41 3.13 -0.87 9.49
CA ILE A 41 3.35 -0.68 10.92
C ILE A 41 4.48 -1.60 11.41
N ILE A 42 4.39 -2.90 11.13
CA ILE A 42 5.37 -3.88 11.60
C ILE A 42 6.75 -3.63 11.01
N GLN A 43 6.83 -3.32 9.71
CA GLN A 43 8.10 -3.01 9.08
C GLN A 43 8.71 -1.76 9.71
N ASN A 44 7.93 -0.73 10.07
CA ASN A 44 8.44 0.47 10.72
C ASN A 44 8.99 0.17 12.12
N TYR A 45 8.30 -0.64 12.92
CA TYR A 45 8.81 -1.08 14.22
C TYR A 45 10.11 -1.89 14.10
N GLN A 46 10.17 -2.86 13.18
CA GLN A 46 11.38 -3.67 12.98
C GLN A 46 12.57 -2.84 12.52
N LEU A 47 12.34 -1.86 11.65
CA LEU A 47 13.40 -0.99 11.13
C LEU A 47 13.89 0.01 12.18
N PHE A 48 12.99 0.46 13.07
CA PHE A 48 13.33 1.23 14.26
C PHE A 48 14.17 0.41 15.26
N ASP A 49 13.74 -0.82 15.56
CA ASP A 49 14.47 -1.72 16.47
C ASP A 49 15.87 -2.08 15.91
N ALA A 50 15.97 -2.35 14.60
CA ALA A 50 17.24 -2.59 13.94
C ALA A 50 18.17 -1.37 14.02
N GLY A 51 17.67 -0.16 13.77
CA GLY A 51 18.46 1.07 13.88
C GLY A 51 18.94 1.36 15.31
N CYS A 52 18.12 1.05 16.31
CA CYS A 52 18.50 1.18 17.70
C CYS A 52 19.66 0.23 18.11
N LEU A 53 19.65 -0.99 17.59
CA LEU A 53 20.64 -2.02 17.90
C LEU A 53 21.94 -1.86 17.09
N GLU A 54 21.85 -1.59 15.79
CA GLU A 54 22.99 -1.55 14.87
C GLU A 54 23.69 -0.19 14.90
N SER A 55 22.96 0.90 14.65
CA SER A 55 23.56 2.23 14.48
C SER A 55 23.96 2.86 15.81
N LEU A 56 23.21 2.61 16.88
CA LEU A 56 23.43 3.25 18.19
C LEU A 56 23.98 2.30 19.27
N LYS A 57 24.12 1.01 18.95
CA LYS A 57 24.70 -0.03 19.83
C LYS A 57 24.04 -0.07 21.22
N PHE A 58 22.77 0.27 21.32
CA PHE A 58 22.04 0.21 22.60
C PHE A 58 21.71 -1.23 22.98
N ASN A 59 21.52 -1.45 24.29
CA ASN A 59 21.07 -2.74 24.79
C ASN A 59 19.60 -2.99 24.42
N ILE A 60 19.23 -4.24 24.15
CA ILE A 60 17.90 -4.66 23.69
C ILE A 60 16.79 -4.15 24.63
N THR A 61 17.04 -4.16 25.94
CA THR A 61 16.10 -3.65 26.96
C THR A 61 15.80 -2.16 26.77
N ILE A 62 16.82 -1.36 26.43
CA ILE A 62 16.66 0.08 26.19
C ILE A 62 15.88 0.31 24.91
N CYS A 63 16.19 -0.43 23.84
CA CYS A 63 15.46 -0.32 22.57
C CYS A 63 13.97 -0.67 22.73
N LYS A 64 13.66 -1.73 23.49
CA LYS A 64 12.25 -2.10 23.79
C LYS A 64 11.52 -1.05 24.62
N LEU A 65 12.17 -0.44 25.61
CA LEU A 65 11.57 0.63 26.42
C LEU A 65 11.27 1.89 25.59
N ILE A 66 12.19 2.22 24.68
CA ILE A 66 12.03 3.36 23.76
C ILE A 66 10.95 3.08 22.72
N SER A 67 10.95 1.88 22.12
CA SER A 67 9.97 1.45 21.10
C SER A 67 8.54 1.44 21.66
N ARG A 68 8.37 1.10 22.94
CA ARG A 68 7.08 1.16 23.66
C ARG A 68 6.69 2.56 24.17
N ARG A 69 7.43 3.61 23.81
CA ARG A 69 7.19 5.00 24.24
C ARG A 69 7.09 5.21 25.76
N HIS A 70 7.69 4.35 26.57
CA HIS A 70 7.86 4.58 28.01
C HIS A 70 9.05 5.52 28.26
N ILE A 71 8.92 6.76 27.78
CA ILE A 71 9.92 7.82 27.92
C ILE A 71 9.59 8.59 29.19
N ASN A 72 10.19 8.20 30.31
CA ASN A 72 9.94 8.85 31.59
C ASN A 72 10.99 9.93 31.91
N ASN A 73 12.05 10.05 31.09
CA ASN A 73 13.20 10.90 31.39
C ASN A 73 13.73 11.66 30.16
N ILE A 74 14.21 12.89 30.37
CA ILE A 74 14.70 13.80 29.30
C ILE A 74 15.87 13.17 28.53
N THR A 75 16.71 12.38 29.19
CA THR A 75 17.81 11.62 28.56
C THR A 75 17.32 10.49 27.65
N GLN A 76 16.14 9.92 27.88
CA GLN A 76 15.53 8.94 26.98
C GLN A 76 14.91 9.61 25.76
N ALA A 77 14.33 10.80 25.92
CA ALA A 77 13.82 11.61 24.82
C ALA A 77 14.94 12.03 23.84
N GLN A 78 16.09 12.46 24.37
CA GLN A 78 17.27 12.78 23.54
C GLN A 78 17.81 11.55 22.79
N LYS A 79 17.81 10.37 23.42
CA LYS A 79 18.20 9.11 22.76
C LYS A 79 17.21 8.73 21.66
N PHE A 80 15.91 8.89 21.90
CA PHE A 80 14.88 8.68 20.89
C PHE A 80 15.06 9.61 19.68
N ALA A 81 15.27 10.90 19.91
CA ALA A 81 15.52 11.87 18.85
C ALA A 81 16.75 11.50 17.99
N ASN A 82 17.82 11.00 18.61
CA ASN A 82 19.00 10.52 17.89
C ASN A 82 18.71 9.26 17.05
N ILE A 83 17.92 8.31 17.57
CA ILE A 83 17.48 7.12 16.79
C ILE A 83 16.69 7.56 15.55
N VAL A 84 15.72 8.45 15.75
CA VAL A 84 14.89 8.98 14.66
C VAL A 84 15.74 9.74 13.63
N ARG A 85 16.71 10.55 14.09
CA ARG A 85 17.62 11.26 13.20
C ARG A 85 18.44 10.30 12.33
N VAL A 86 19.07 9.30 12.94
CA VAL A 86 19.86 8.30 12.20
C VAL A 86 18.98 7.51 11.23
N TYR A 87 17.78 7.09 11.65
CA TYR A 87 16.80 6.44 10.79
C TYR A 87 16.42 7.31 9.57
N ASN A 88 16.19 8.61 9.80
CA ASN A 88 15.84 9.54 8.75
C ASN A 88 17.00 9.75 7.76
N GLU A 89 18.22 9.93 8.27
CA GLU A 89 19.43 10.17 7.47
C GLU A 89 19.86 8.92 6.67
N GLU A 90 19.87 7.74 7.30
CA GLU A 90 20.40 6.51 6.68
C GLU A 90 19.38 5.75 5.83
N VAL A 91 18.08 5.92 6.09
CA VAL A 91 17.03 5.12 5.47
C VAL A 91 16.05 5.97 4.69
N LEU A 92 15.35 6.89 5.34
CA LEU A 92 14.27 7.63 4.66
C LEU A 92 14.79 8.54 3.56
N PHE A 93 15.99 9.11 3.74
CA PHE A 93 16.60 10.04 2.79
C PHE A 93 16.66 9.47 1.37
N TRP A 94 17.08 8.22 1.20
CA TRP A 94 17.22 7.60 -0.11
C TRP A 94 16.02 6.71 -0.47
N SER A 95 15.48 5.94 0.47
CA SER A 95 14.48 4.92 0.17
C SER A 95 13.14 5.52 -0.26
N LYS A 96 12.74 6.65 0.33
CA LYS A 96 11.46 7.32 0.03
C LYS A 96 11.43 7.93 -1.38
N PRO A 97 12.39 8.77 -1.81
CA PRO A 97 12.37 9.31 -3.17
C PRO A 97 12.51 8.19 -4.22
N VAL A 98 13.37 7.20 -3.98
CA VAL A 98 13.49 6.03 -4.87
C VAL A 98 12.15 5.29 -5.00
N SER A 99 11.47 5.06 -3.86
CA SER A 99 10.16 4.40 -3.86
C SER A 99 9.13 5.18 -4.67
N VAL A 100 9.09 6.51 -4.54
CA VAL A 100 8.14 7.35 -5.26
C VAL A 100 8.37 7.30 -6.77
N VAL A 101 9.63 7.43 -7.21
CA VAL A 101 9.98 7.40 -8.65
C VAL A 101 9.65 6.04 -9.27
N ILE A 102 10.03 4.95 -8.60
CA ILE A 102 9.74 3.59 -9.07
C ILE A 102 8.23 3.35 -9.09
N THR A 103 7.53 3.67 -8.00
CA THR A 103 6.06 3.51 -7.92
C THR A 103 5.38 4.27 -9.05
N PHE A 104 5.76 5.52 -9.29
CA PHE A 104 5.19 6.34 -10.37
C PHE A 104 5.38 5.69 -11.74
N GLY A 105 6.59 5.21 -12.04
CA GLY A 105 6.89 4.51 -13.29
C GLY A 105 6.06 3.24 -13.45
N VAL A 106 6.08 2.37 -12.43
CA VAL A 106 5.37 1.07 -12.46
C VAL A 106 3.86 1.27 -12.54
N VAL A 107 3.29 2.19 -11.75
CA VAL A 107 1.86 2.49 -11.76
C VAL A 107 1.44 3.06 -13.11
N SER A 108 2.18 4.02 -13.66
CA SER A 108 1.83 4.65 -14.95
C SER A 108 1.84 3.64 -16.10
N ILE A 109 2.88 2.80 -16.16
CA ILE A 109 2.99 1.74 -17.17
C ILE A 109 1.85 0.72 -16.97
N SER A 110 1.62 0.28 -15.73
CA SER A 110 0.58 -0.71 -15.43
C SER A 110 -0.81 -0.17 -15.77
N CYS A 111 -1.11 1.09 -15.49
CA CYS A 111 -2.36 1.76 -15.89
C CYS A 111 -2.52 1.76 -17.41
N ALA A 112 -1.49 2.18 -18.17
CA ALA A 112 -1.53 2.19 -19.63
C ALA A 112 -1.74 0.78 -20.22
N LEU A 113 -1.05 -0.23 -19.68
CA LEU A 113 -1.20 -1.62 -20.12
C LEU A 113 -2.57 -2.18 -19.76
N SER A 114 -3.05 -1.85 -18.57
CA SER A 114 -4.36 -2.27 -18.10
C SER A 114 -5.48 -1.64 -18.94
N ASP A 115 -5.31 -0.41 -19.42
CA ASP A 115 -6.24 0.21 -20.37
C ASP A 115 -6.20 -0.46 -21.75
N LEU A 116 -5.01 -0.83 -22.23
CA LEU A 116 -4.84 -1.51 -23.51
C LEU A 116 -5.46 -2.90 -23.53
N TYR A 117 -5.22 -3.69 -22.48
CA TYR A 117 -5.72 -5.07 -22.38
C TYR A 117 -7.10 -5.18 -21.71
N GLN A 118 -7.56 -4.11 -21.06
CA GLN A 118 -8.80 -4.06 -20.28
C GLN A 118 -8.88 -5.18 -19.23
N ARG A 119 -7.72 -5.60 -18.71
CA ARG A 119 -7.58 -6.55 -17.61
C ARG A 119 -7.10 -5.77 -16.40
N ARG A 120 -7.86 -5.80 -15.31
CA ARG A 120 -7.57 -5.04 -14.09
C ARG A 120 -7.09 -5.98 -12.98
N LYS A 121 -7.71 -7.15 -12.89
CA LYS A 121 -7.41 -8.18 -11.88
C LYS A 121 -5.94 -8.60 -11.86
N PRO A 122 -5.25 -8.85 -13.00
CA PRO A 122 -3.84 -9.24 -12.96
C PRO A 122 -2.92 -8.17 -12.36
N PHE A 123 -3.18 -6.89 -12.62
CA PHE A 123 -2.38 -5.79 -12.07
C PHE A 123 -2.68 -5.57 -10.57
N MET A 124 -3.93 -5.74 -10.14
CA MET A 124 -4.26 -5.77 -8.71
C MET A 124 -3.56 -6.92 -8.01
N MET A 125 -3.59 -8.13 -8.57
CA MET A 125 -2.90 -9.30 -8.03
C MET A 125 -1.37 -9.11 -8.01
N MET A 126 -0.80 -8.48 -9.03
CA MET A 126 0.62 -8.14 -9.07
C MET A 126 1.02 -7.28 -7.87
N ALA A 127 0.24 -6.25 -7.55
CA ALA A 127 0.46 -5.42 -6.36
C ALA A 127 0.35 -6.22 -5.05
N VAL A 128 -0.66 -7.10 -4.92
CA VAL A 128 -0.83 -7.97 -3.74
C VAL A 128 0.37 -8.90 -3.57
N LEU A 129 0.85 -9.52 -4.65
CA LEU A 129 2.00 -10.42 -4.63
C LEU A 129 3.29 -9.68 -4.25
N GLY A 130 3.50 -8.47 -4.77
CA GLY A 130 4.65 -7.64 -4.41
C GLY A 130 4.70 -7.32 -2.91
N GLU A 131 3.56 -6.95 -2.33
CA GLU A 131 3.46 -6.64 -0.89
C GLU A 131 3.60 -7.91 -0.02
N LEU A 132 3.10 -9.05 -0.49
CA LEU A 132 3.38 -10.34 0.14
C LEU A 132 4.88 -10.64 0.18
N LEU A 133 5.57 -10.52 -0.95
CA LEU A 133 7.01 -10.75 -1.05
C LEU A 133 7.81 -9.77 -0.18
N SER A 134 7.40 -8.50 -0.12
CA SER A 134 8.02 -7.49 0.75
C SER A 134 7.88 -7.82 2.25
N GLY A 135 6.83 -8.57 2.61
CA GLY A 135 6.60 -9.06 3.98
C GLY A 135 7.27 -10.39 4.32
N VAL A 136 7.58 -11.25 3.34
CA VAL A 136 8.25 -12.55 3.55
C VAL A 136 9.65 -12.36 4.11
N TYR A 137 10.43 -11.42 3.56
CA TYR A 137 11.81 -11.22 3.97
C TYR A 137 11.97 -10.81 5.45
N PRO A 138 11.34 -9.72 5.94
CA PRO A 138 11.41 -9.34 7.35
C PRO A 138 10.85 -10.43 8.28
N PHE A 139 9.91 -11.25 7.81
CA PHE A 139 9.40 -12.38 8.56
C PHE A 139 10.45 -13.49 8.73
N ILE A 140 11.13 -13.89 7.65
CA ILE A 140 12.22 -14.88 7.73
C ILE A 140 13.32 -14.38 8.66
N CYS A 141 13.69 -13.11 8.56
CA CYS A 141 14.75 -12.56 9.39
C CYS A 141 14.40 -12.61 10.89
N TYR A 142 13.13 -12.38 11.22
CA TYR A 142 12.64 -12.58 12.58
C TYR A 142 12.72 -14.05 13.03
N LEU A 143 12.37 -15.01 12.16
CA LEU A 143 12.42 -16.44 12.49
C LEU A 143 13.85 -16.97 12.68
N CYS A 144 14.82 -16.44 11.94
CA CYS A 144 16.22 -16.85 12.05
C CYS A 144 16.93 -16.26 13.29
N GLU A 145 16.25 -15.41 14.08
CA GLU A 145 16.84 -14.63 15.19
C GLU A 145 18.07 -13.79 14.79
N GLU A 146 18.30 -13.63 13.49
CA GLU A 146 19.41 -12.86 12.96
C GLU A 146 19.10 -11.38 13.04
N ARG A 147 20.12 -10.59 13.41
CA ARG A 147 20.02 -9.13 13.36
C ARG A 147 20.01 -8.69 11.90
N CYS A 148 18.82 -8.51 11.34
CA CYS A 148 18.68 -7.89 10.04
C CYS A 148 19.26 -6.48 10.05
N SER A 149 20.13 -6.19 9.10
CA SER A 149 20.64 -4.83 8.95
C SER A 149 19.52 -3.89 8.50
N VAL A 150 19.63 -2.64 8.94
CA VAL A 150 18.66 -1.59 8.61
C VAL A 150 18.52 -1.41 7.09
N GLN A 151 19.65 -1.43 6.38
CA GLN A 151 19.70 -1.28 4.92
C GLN A 151 18.98 -2.43 4.21
N PHE A 152 19.10 -3.65 4.72
CA PHE A 152 18.45 -4.81 4.12
C PHE A 152 16.93 -4.77 4.32
N LEU A 153 16.45 -4.41 5.52
CA LEU A 153 15.02 -4.20 5.77
C LEU A 153 14.44 -3.08 4.88
N ALA A 154 15.22 -2.02 4.63
CA ALA A 154 14.82 -0.95 3.72
C ALA A 154 14.73 -1.44 2.28
N ALA A 155 15.69 -2.24 1.82
CA ALA A 155 15.69 -2.86 0.50
C ALA A 155 14.51 -3.83 0.31
N ALA A 156 14.15 -4.62 1.33
CA ALA A 156 13.01 -5.52 1.29
C ALA A 156 11.69 -4.78 1.02
N ARG A 157 11.53 -3.56 1.53
CA ARG A 157 10.34 -2.71 1.23
C ARG A 157 10.26 -2.30 -0.23
N LEU A 158 11.40 -2.10 -0.90
CA LEU A 158 11.45 -1.74 -2.32
C LEU A 158 10.91 -2.86 -3.21
N ILE A 159 10.93 -4.12 -2.75
CA ILE A 159 10.33 -5.24 -3.48
C ILE A 159 8.85 -4.97 -3.73
N GLY A 160 8.09 -4.52 -2.73
CA GLY A 160 6.67 -4.19 -2.94
C GLY A 160 6.47 -3.06 -3.95
N VAL A 161 7.36 -2.07 -3.91
CA VAL A 161 7.35 -0.91 -4.81
C VAL A 161 7.62 -1.28 -6.26
N LEU A 162 8.51 -2.24 -6.53
CA LEU A 162 8.78 -2.75 -7.89
C LEU A 162 7.54 -3.36 -8.55
N PHE A 163 6.56 -3.81 -7.76
CA PHE A 163 5.29 -4.35 -8.22
C PHE A 163 4.17 -3.29 -8.17
N GLY A 164 4.51 -2.02 -7.97
CA GLY A 164 3.60 -0.88 -7.89
C GLY A 164 2.98 -0.65 -6.51
N GLY A 165 3.20 -1.59 -5.59
CA GLY A 165 2.79 -1.52 -4.19
C GLY A 165 1.32 -1.18 -3.98
N GLN A 166 1.06 -0.55 -2.85
CA GLN A 166 -0.27 -0.05 -2.50
C GLN A 166 -0.87 0.83 -3.62
N GLU A 167 -0.13 1.80 -4.16
CA GLU A 167 -0.71 2.77 -5.10
C GLU A 167 -1.27 2.13 -6.38
N LEU A 168 -0.63 1.07 -6.90
CA LEU A 168 -1.14 0.34 -8.06
C LEU A 168 -2.47 -0.35 -7.76
N PHE A 169 -2.57 -1.05 -6.63
CA PHE A 169 -3.80 -1.74 -6.24
C PHE A 169 -4.97 -0.76 -6.14
N TRP A 170 -4.70 0.45 -5.63
CA TRP A 170 -5.69 1.49 -5.39
C TRP A 170 -6.18 2.11 -6.68
N ALA A 171 -5.24 2.48 -7.55
CA ALA A 171 -5.55 2.99 -8.88
C ALA A 171 -6.41 2.00 -9.66
N MET A 172 -6.02 0.73 -9.69
CA MET A 172 -6.78 -0.31 -10.38
C MET A 172 -8.16 -0.52 -9.77
N SER A 173 -8.27 -0.48 -8.44
CA SER A 173 -9.55 -0.60 -7.71
C SER A 173 -10.51 0.52 -8.06
N TRP A 174 -10.04 1.76 -8.10
CA TRP A 174 -10.85 2.90 -8.54
C TRP A 174 -11.31 2.74 -9.98
N ILE A 175 -10.42 2.37 -10.89
CA ILE A 175 -10.77 2.17 -12.29
C ILE A 175 -11.83 1.06 -12.42
N TYR A 176 -11.65 -0.06 -11.73
CA TYR A 176 -12.61 -1.17 -11.71
C TYR A 176 -13.98 -0.74 -11.20
N VAL A 177 -14.05 0.05 -10.12
CA VAL A 177 -15.32 0.56 -9.59
C VAL A 177 -15.99 1.51 -10.58
N ILE A 178 -15.23 2.41 -11.23
CA ILE A 178 -15.77 3.34 -12.23
C ILE A 178 -16.38 2.58 -13.41
N GLN A 179 -15.71 1.54 -13.90
CA GLN A 179 -16.15 0.77 -15.05
C GLN A 179 -17.37 -0.11 -14.72
N ASN A 180 -17.41 -0.74 -13.54
CA ASN A 180 -18.51 -1.63 -13.13
C ASN A 180 -19.70 -0.93 -12.46
N THR A 181 -19.67 0.39 -12.29
CA THR A 181 -20.73 1.14 -11.63
C THR A 181 -21.42 2.08 -12.62
N ARG A 182 -22.76 2.14 -12.55
CA ARG A 182 -23.56 3.10 -13.32
C ARG A 182 -23.12 4.54 -13.01
N PRO A 183 -23.12 5.46 -14.00
CA PRO A 183 -22.64 6.83 -13.82
C PRO A 183 -23.21 7.54 -12.59
N GLU A 184 -24.51 7.39 -12.33
CA GLU A 184 -25.25 7.95 -11.20
C GLU A 184 -24.68 7.54 -9.82
N ASN A 185 -24.10 6.33 -9.74
CA ASN A 185 -23.64 5.72 -8.49
C ASN A 185 -22.11 5.69 -8.35
N ARG A 186 -21.35 6.25 -9.30
CA ARG A 186 -19.87 6.19 -9.28
C ARG A 186 -19.27 6.97 -8.11
N THR A 187 -19.64 8.24 -8.00
CA THR A 187 -19.15 9.13 -6.95
C THR A 187 -19.37 8.58 -5.53
N PRO A 188 -20.60 8.15 -5.15
CA PRO A 188 -20.80 7.62 -3.79
C PRO A 188 -20.01 6.33 -3.54
N ARG A 189 -19.83 5.46 -4.54
CA ARG A 189 -19.01 4.23 -4.37
C ARG A 189 -17.52 4.52 -4.25
N LEU A 190 -16.99 5.46 -5.03
CA LEU A 190 -15.60 5.89 -4.88
C LEU A 190 -15.36 6.53 -3.51
N LEU A 191 -16.32 7.34 -3.03
CA LEU A 191 -16.27 7.92 -1.70
C LEU A 191 -16.31 6.83 -0.62
N LEU A 192 -17.15 5.81 -0.78
CA LEU A 192 -17.21 4.67 0.13
C LEU A 192 -15.85 3.95 0.18
N LEU A 193 -15.24 3.66 -0.97
CA LEU A 193 -13.94 3.00 -1.04
C LEU A 193 -12.84 3.82 -0.35
N GLN A 194 -12.85 5.15 -0.56
CA GLN A 194 -11.92 6.07 0.11
C GLN A 194 -12.21 6.20 1.62
N ALA A 195 -13.48 6.17 2.04
CA ALA A 195 -13.82 6.15 3.46
C ALA A 195 -13.35 4.85 4.12
N SER A 196 -13.56 3.70 3.47
CA SER A 196 -13.06 2.40 3.92
C SER A 196 -11.55 2.41 4.08
N LYS A 197 -10.78 3.03 3.16
CA LYS A 197 -9.32 3.27 3.34
C LYS A 197 -9.02 3.84 4.71
N ASN A 198 -9.62 4.98 4.97
CA ASN A 198 -9.25 5.84 6.06
C ASN A 198 -9.67 5.19 7.38
N ILE A 199 -10.85 4.57 7.40
CA ILE A 199 -11.34 3.80 8.55
C ILE A 199 -10.41 2.63 8.86
N ILE A 200 -10.04 1.83 7.85
CA ILE A 200 -9.10 0.71 8.03
C ILE A 200 -7.77 1.21 8.57
N HIS A 201 -7.22 2.26 7.97
CA HIS A 201 -5.92 2.80 8.37
C HIS A 201 -5.93 3.25 9.84
N THR A 202 -6.91 4.09 10.21
CA THR A 202 -7.08 4.58 11.58
C THR A 202 -7.34 3.43 12.55
N PHE A 203 -8.17 2.45 12.18
CA PHE A 203 -8.45 1.29 13.01
C PHE A 203 -7.20 0.46 13.26
N CYS A 204 -6.41 0.15 12.22
CA CYS A 204 -5.17 -0.61 12.37
C CYS A 204 -4.13 0.13 13.22
N LEU A 205 -4.00 1.45 13.05
CA LEU A 205 -3.14 2.28 13.90
C LEU A 205 -3.57 2.20 15.36
N TRP A 206 -4.84 2.48 15.64
CA TRP A 206 -5.41 2.39 16.98
C TRP A 206 -5.23 0.99 17.58
N PHE A 207 -5.54 -0.05 16.82
CA PHE A 207 -5.42 -1.44 17.24
C PHE A 207 -3.97 -1.83 17.57
N SER A 208 -3.02 -1.41 16.72
CA SER A 208 -1.59 -1.66 16.94
C SER A 208 -1.01 -0.92 18.15
N ALA A 209 -1.59 0.23 18.52
CA ALA A 209 -1.12 1.03 19.65
C ALA A 209 -1.65 0.53 21.00
N ASN A 210 -2.80 -0.15 21.02
CA ASN A 210 -3.48 -0.55 22.25
C ASN A 210 -3.32 -2.04 22.58
N VAL A 211 -2.80 -2.85 21.66
CA VAL A 211 -2.65 -4.29 21.85
C VAL A 211 -1.20 -4.69 21.68
N ASP A 212 -0.65 -5.33 22.71
CA ASP A 212 0.70 -5.87 22.72
C ASP A 212 0.78 -7.14 21.84
N PHE A 213 1.08 -6.96 20.56
CA PHE A 213 1.37 -8.08 19.67
C PHE A 213 2.86 -8.38 19.57
N THR A 214 3.17 -9.67 19.47
CA THR A 214 4.48 -10.13 19.02
C THR A 214 4.61 -9.99 17.51
N TYR A 215 5.84 -9.83 17.01
CA TYR A 215 6.09 -9.73 15.57
C TYR A 215 5.57 -10.96 14.80
N LEU A 216 5.69 -12.15 15.39
CA LEU A 216 5.14 -13.39 14.83
C LEU A 216 3.62 -13.31 14.63
N GLN A 217 2.88 -12.83 15.63
CA GLN A 217 1.41 -12.72 15.56
C GLN A 217 0.99 -11.75 14.46
N VAL A 218 1.63 -10.57 14.38
CA VAL A 218 1.30 -9.56 13.36
C VAL A 218 1.61 -10.09 11.96
N HIS A 219 2.78 -10.69 11.74
CA HIS A 219 3.10 -11.29 10.44
C HIS A 219 2.14 -12.41 10.05
N THR A 220 1.76 -13.27 10.99
CA THR A 220 0.76 -14.33 10.74
C THR A 220 -0.58 -13.73 10.31
N MET A 221 -1.06 -12.69 10.99
CA MET A 221 -2.29 -11.98 10.60
C MET A 221 -2.16 -11.37 9.20
N ILE A 222 -1.04 -10.73 8.88
CA ILE A 222 -0.77 -10.16 7.55
C ILE A 222 -0.88 -11.24 6.47
N PHE A 223 -0.22 -12.39 6.64
CA PHE A 223 -0.28 -13.49 5.67
C PHE A 223 -1.70 -14.06 5.52
N ILE A 224 -2.46 -14.19 6.61
CA ILE A 224 -3.85 -14.62 6.56
C ILE A 224 -4.68 -13.64 5.73
N PHE A 225 -4.62 -12.34 6.03
CA PHE A 225 -5.40 -11.34 5.31
C PHE A 225 -5.00 -11.21 3.84
N PHE A 226 -3.71 -11.26 3.52
CA PHE A 226 -3.27 -11.30 2.11
C PHE A 226 -3.73 -12.57 1.40
N SER A 227 -3.68 -13.74 2.07
CA SER A 227 -4.18 -14.99 1.49
C SER A 227 -5.68 -14.90 1.21
N LEU A 228 -6.47 -14.33 2.13
CA LEU A 228 -7.89 -14.05 1.92
C LEU A 228 -8.12 -13.09 0.75
N THR A 229 -7.31 -12.04 0.62
CA THR A 229 -7.34 -11.16 -0.56
C THR A 229 -7.08 -11.94 -1.84
N VAL A 230 -6.01 -12.73 -1.90
CA VAL A 230 -5.67 -13.52 -3.10
C VAL A 230 -6.81 -14.48 -3.45
N LEU A 231 -7.32 -15.25 -2.49
CA LEU A 231 -8.44 -16.16 -2.70
C LEU A 231 -9.69 -15.42 -3.18
N TYR A 232 -10.03 -14.30 -2.54
CA TYR A 232 -11.18 -13.49 -2.93
C TYR A 232 -11.06 -12.97 -4.36
N PHE A 233 -9.90 -12.41 -4.73
CA PHE A 233 -9.67 -11.92 -6.07
C PHE A 233 -9.69 -13.05 -7.11
N VAL A 234 -9.11 -14.21 -6.79
CA VAL A 234 -9.11 -15.38 -7.69
C VAL A 234 -10.53 -15.86 -7.96
N TYR A 235 -11.35 -16.08 -6.93
CA TYR A 235 -12.65 -16.73 -7.07
C TYR A 235 -13.83 -15.79 -7.32
N VAL A 236 -13.83 -14.58 -6.76
CA VAL A 236 -15.00 -13.68 -6.73
C VAL A 236 -14.88 -12.56 -7.76
N VAL A 237 -13.71 -11.92 -7.85
CA VAL A 237 -13.49 -10.81 -8.78
C VAL A 237 -13.32 -11.36 -10.20
N LYS A 238 -14.21 -10.93 -11.10
CA LYS A 238 -14.17 -11.26 -12.53
C LYS A 238 -13.65 -10.07 -13.33
N ASP A 239 -12.87 -10.35 -14.37
CA ASP A 239 -12.52 -9.35 -15.38
C ASP A 239 -13.74 -9.04 -16.25
N GLU A 240 -13.84 -7.78 -16.71
CA GLU A 240 -15.01 -7.24 -17.40
C GLU A 240 -15.23 -7.78 -18.81
N ARG A 241 -14.21 -8.40 -19.42
CA ARG A 241 -14.31 -8.99 -20.75
C ARG A 241 -13.81 -10.42 -20.78
N PRO A 242 -14.59 -11.38 -21.29
CA PRO A 242 -14.10 -12.72 -21.58
C PRO A 242 -13.02 -12.66 -22.66
N GLU A 243 -12.14 -13.65 -22.67
CA GLU A 243 -11.01 -13.85 -23.56
C GLU A 243 -11.29 -13.42 -25.01
N GLN A 244 -10.98 -12.18 -25.36
CA GLN A 244 -10.42 -11.98 -26.69
C GLN A 244 -9.07 -12.66 -26.66
N GLU A 245 -8.87 -13.64 -27.56
CA GLU A 245 -7.61 -14.32 -27.76
C GLU A 245 -6.51 -13.27 -27.95
N LEU A 246 -5.82 -12.96 -26.87
CA LEU A 246 -4.57 -12.24 -26.89
C LEU A 246 -3.59 -13.16 -27.60
N ARG A 247 -3.50 -13.04 -28.93
CA ARG A 247 -2.27 -13.44 -29.62
C ARG A 247 -1.19 -12.55 -29.04
N TRP A 248 -0.49 -13.08 -28.04
CA TRP A 248 0.77 -12.54 -27.52
C TRP A 248 1.80 -12.57 -28.65
N ASN A 249 1.66 -11.66 -29.59
CA ASN A 249 2.62 -11.50 -30.66
C ASN A 249 3.89 -10.91 -30.02
N LYS A 250 5.07 -11.43 -30.34
CA LYS A 250 6.36 -10.91 -29.81
C LYS A 250 6.52 -9.40 -30.03
N SER A 251 5.80 -8.84 -31.01
CA SER A 251 5.59 -7.40 -31.26
C SER A 251 5.03 -6.64 -30.05
N VAL A 252 4.08 -7.22 -29.33
CA VAL A 252 3.38 -6.58 -28.21
C VAL A 252 4.32 -6.41 -27.03
N PHE A 253 5.13 -7.41 -26.68
CA PHE A 253 6.19 -7.22 -25.68
C PHE A 253 7.19 -6.12 -26.11
N LYS A 254 7.50 -6.03 -27.40
CA LYS A 254 8.35 -4.95 -27.96
C LYS A 254 7.70 -3.56 -27.90
N GLN A 255 6.37 -3.48 -28.03
CA GLN A 255 5.57 -2.26 -27.85
C GLN A 255 5.39 -1.87 -26.38
N ILE A 256 5.31 -2.86 -25.47
CA ILE A 256 5.26 -2.66 -24.01
C ILE A 256 6.63 -2.20 -23.47
N LEU A 257 7.72 -2.76 -24.00
CA LEU A 257 9.03 -2.63 -23.35
C LEU A 257 9.82 -1.38 -23.77
N ILE A 258 9.52 -0.69 -24.90
CA ILE A 258 10.43 0.35 -25.42
C ILE A 258 9.68 1.53 -26.06
N CYS A 259 9.90 2.70 -25.45
CA CYS A 259 9.76 4.05 -25.99
C CYS A 259 8.37 4.67 -26.22
N SER A 260 7.30 4.00 -26.65
CA SER A 260 6.07 4.76 -27.01
C SER A 260 5.31 5.31 -25.81
N VAL A 261 5.00 4.47 -24.81
CA VAL A 261 4.30 4.90 -23.58
C VAL A 261 5.16 5.86 -22.76
N ILE A 262 6.46 5.56 -22.65
CA ILE A 262 7.41 6.44 -21.98
C ILE A 262 7.55 7.77 -22.76
N ALA A 263 7.56 7.75 -24.10
CA ALA A 263 7.58 8.97 -24.91
C ALA A 263 6.27 9.74 -24.83
N ASP A 264 5.11 9.10 -24.65
CA ASP A 264 3.83 9.78 -24.44
C ASP A 264 3.72 10.39 -23.05
N VAL A 265 4.21 9.69 -22.02
CA VAL A 265 4.35 10.23 -20.67
C VAL A 265 5.37 11.38 -20.68
N ILE A 266 6.52 11.22 -21.32
CA ILE A 266 7.54 12.27 -21.48
C ILE A 266 7.01 13.41 -22.34
N SER A 267 6.20 13.18 -23.37
CA SER A 267 5.62 14.24 -24.22
C SER A 267 4.56 15.02 -23.45
N HIS A 268 3.78 14.35 -22.60
CA HIS A 268 2.87 14.99 -21.65
C HIS A 268 3.63 15.77 -20.57
N LEU A 269 4.72 15.21 -20.03
CA LEU A 269 5.62 15.91 -19.09
C LEU A 269 6.34 17.09 -19.75
N LYS A 270 6.68 17.02 -21.05
CA LYS A 270 7.23 18.14 -21.83
C LYS A 270 6.16 19.21 -22.15
N LYS A 271 4.89 18.82 -22.30
CA LYS A 271 3.75 19.76 -22.44
C LYS A 271 3.44 20.49 -21.14
N ILE A 272 3.75 19.88 -19.99
CA ILE A 272 3.76 20.59 -18.71
C ILE A 272 4.92 21.59 -18.78
N SER A 273 4.59 22.88 -18.88
CA SER A 273 5.57 23.98 -18.86
C SER A 273 6.64 23.71 -17.80
N ALA A 274 7.91 23.90 -18.15
CA ALA A 274 9.03 23.75 -17.20
C ALA A 274 8.79 24.52 -15.89
N LYS A 275 8.05 25.64 -15.94
CA LYS A 275 7.60 26.38 -14.75
C LYS A 275 6.64 25.57 -13.88
N LYS A 276 5.67 24.84 -14.44
CA LYS A 276 4.72 24.00 -13.71
C LYS A 276 5.38 22.76 -13.12
N LEU A 277 6.29 22.12 -13.87
CA LEU A 277 7.07 20.99 -13.37
C LEU A 277 8.03 21.44 -12.25
N PHE A 278 8.67 22.59 -12.42
CA PHE A 278 9.51 23.22 -11.40
C PHE A 278 8.68 23.61 -10.16
N ILE A 279 7.49 24.17 -10.32
CA ILE A 279 6.58 24.47 -9.19
C ILE A 279 6.12 23.19 -8.49
N LEU A 280 5.87 22.08 -9.21
CA LEU A 280 5.54 20.80 -8.60
C LEU A 280 6.73 20.18 -7.85
N LEU A 281 7.93 20.22 -8.44
CA LEU A 281 9.15 19.72 -7.81
C LEU A 281 9.58 20.58 -6.62
N VAL A 282 9.55 21.91 -6.76
CA VAL A 282 9.83 22.86 -5.68
C VAL A 282 8.74 22.80 -4.62
N GLY A 283 7.47 22.68 -5.00
CA GLY A 283 6.37 22.45 -4.06
C GLY A 283 6.52 21.14 -3.31
N TYR A 284 6.92 20.06 -3.99
CA TYR A 284 7.23 18.77 -3.37
C TYR A 284 8.45 18.87 -2.45
N LEU A 285 9.54 19.52 -2.88
CA LEU A 285 10.75 19.73 -2.08
C LEU A 285 10.49 20.63 -0.86
N ILE A 286 9.69 21.68 -0.99
CA ILE A 286 9.27 22.55 0.12
C ILE A 286 8.35 21.79 1.07
N PHE A 287 7.40 21.00 0.56
CA PHE A 287 6.55 20.14 1.38
C PHE A 287 7.38 19.10 2.15
N PHE A 288 8.38 18.50 1.48
CA PHE A 288 9.27 17.53 2.09
C PHE A 288 10.21 18.17 3.10
N ALA A 289 10.79 19.33 2.79
CA ALA A 289 11.62 20.11 3.71
C ALA A 289 10.82 20.56 4.94
N LYS A 290 9.57 20.99 4.75
CA LYS A 290 8.68 21.42 5.84
C LYS A 290 8.26 20.26 6.74
N ASN A 291 7.93 19.09 6.19
CA ASN A 291 7.59 17.92 6.99
C ASN A 291 8.83 17.30 7.67
N SER A 292 9.98 17.29 6.99
CA SER A 292 11.26 16.89 7.60
C SER A 292 11.68 17.78 8.77
N TRP A 293 11.24 19.04 8.80
CA TRP A 293 11.47 19.96 9.91
C TRP A 293 10.43 19.83 11.03
N SER A 294 9.18 19.54 10.67
CA SER A 294 8.08 19.36 11.65
C SER A 294 8.27 18.11 12.51
N ASP A 295 8.82 17.03 11.96
CA ASP A 295 9.05 15.77 12.69
C ASP A 295 10.32 15.80 13.57
N GLY A 296 11.03 16.93 13.61
CA GLY A 296 12.20 17.16 14.48
C GLY A 296 11.87 17.75 15.86
N PHE A 297 10.62 18.16 16.10
CA PHE A 297 10.15 18.71 17.38
C PHE A 297 8.66 18.35 17.60
N SER A 298 8.38 17.08 17.86
CA SER A 298 7.20 16.64 18.64
C SER A 298 7.40 15.23 19.16
#